data_AF-A0A3D2RRL9-F1
#
_entry.id   AF-A0A3D2RRL9-F1
#
_cell.length_a   1.000
_cell.length_b   1.000
_cell.length_c   1.000
_cell.angle_alpha   90.00
_cell.angle_beta   90.00
_cell.angle_gamma   90.00
#
_symmetry.space_group_name_H-M   'P 1'
#
loop_
_entity.id
_entity.type
_entity.pdbx_description
1 polymer ?
#
loop_
_entity_poly.entity_id
_entity_poly.type
_entity_poly.pdbx_seq_one_letter_code
_entity_poly.pdbx_strand_id
1 'polypeptide(L)'
;MEIPEHDEADQDASTKSDGSGIPKSIPLQSRLKLNHLENLFGSNWLVRIGVVAIFIGISFLMKLAIDEDVLTQELLVLAGMISGIGFLVLGELLWFRYPIYAHALSGGGVALLYSSLLAALSRGAVDVWLAVGLLLLVSLISVGLAFKRNSQPLALLGVAGGLLAPFLYAGITDPDFEIDKLFAGQKYFLIIYVLVIDLGVIAVALFKNWRWFKLVSVIGSYAGFALWFGEYEDRNLSIGFAIFALTVLFFLLFLSVSGFHLIRRLSPKALDVSPMVWNALLYVIISYAWVLDQETGNFENWRAIPTFGLGITHLLVAYLSFRTNQ
;
A
#
# COMPACT_ATOMS: atom_id res chain seq x y z
N MET A 1 -2.03 22.06 83.93
CA MET A 1 -0.87 22.60 83.18
C MET A 1 0.26 21.67 83.51
N GLU A 2 0.49 20.65 82.69
CA GLU A 2 1.39 19.55 83.04
C GLU A 2 1.81 18.79 81.78
N ILE A 3 3.12 18.78 81.54
CA ILE A 3 3.93 17.83 80.76
C ILE A 3 5.29 17.90 81.48
N PRO A 4 6.01 16.80 81.82
CA PRO A 4 6.59 15.81 80.87
C PRO A 4 6.59 14.36 81.43
N GLU A 5 7.13 13.27 80.87
CA GLU A 5 8.01 12.92 79.73
C GLU A 5 7.98 11.36 79.57
N HIS A 6 8.13 10.89 78.32
CA HIS A 6 8.85 9.69 77.79
C HIS A 6 8.83 8.23 78.34
N ASP A 7 8.95 7.32 77.33
CA ASP A 7 9.51 5.94 77.28
C ASP A 7 8.67 4.74 77.80
N GLU A 8 8.64 3.54 77.21
CA GLU A 8 9.20 2.89 76.01
C GLU A 8 8.52 1.49 75.87
N ALA A 9 8.74 0.82 74.73
CA ALA A 9 8.60 -0.64 74.47
C ALA A 9 7.17 -1.21 74.28
N ASP A 10 6.71 -1.72 73.13
CA ASP A 10 7.25 -2.58 72.05
C ASP A 10 6.73 -4.04 72.13
N GLN A 11 6.28 -4.54 70.96
CA GLN A 11 5.91 -5.93 70.60
C GLN A 11 4.65 -6.52 71.29
N ASP A 12 3.74 -7.25 70.64
CA ASP A 12 3.97 -8.27 69.61
C ASP A 12 2.65 -8.71 68.92
N ALA A 13 2.81 -9.36 67.75
CA ALA A 13 2.02 -10.47 67.24
C ALA A 13 0.58 -10.30 66.69
N SER A 14 0.55 -10.24 65.35
CA SER A 14 -0.12 -11.24 64.49
C SER A 14 -1.59 -11.07 64.09
N THR A 15 -1.77 -11.17 62.76
CA THR A 15 -2.90 -11.75 62.03
C THR A 15 -4.28 -11.11 62.15
N LYS A 16 -4.71 -10.48 61.04
CA LYS A 16 -5.87 -10.97 60.29
C LYS A 16 -5.84 -10.46 58.86
N SER A 17 -5.77 -11.40 57.92
CA SER A 17 -6.16 -11.19 56.54
C SER A 17 -7.64 -10.84 56.50
N ASP A 18 -8.01 -9.78 55.79
CA ASP A 18 -9.36 -9.68 55.26
C ASP A 18 -9.33 -9.30 53.78
N GLY A 19 -10.20 -9.99 53.04
CA GLY A 19 -10.15 -10.13 51.60
C GLY A 19 -10.56 -8.87 50.86
N SER A 20 -9.77 -8.51 49.87
CA SER A 20 -10.21 -7.69 48.73
C SER A 20 -9.09 -7.73 47.69
N GLY A 21 -8.95 -8.89 47.03
CA GLY A 21 -8.15 -9.01 45.81
C GLY A 21 -8.84 -8.29 44.65
N ILE A 22 -8.93 -6.96 44.71
CA ILE A 22 -9.29 -6.15 43.55
C ILE A 22 -8.01 -6.06 42.70
N PRO A 23 -7.95 -6.66 41.50
CA PRO A 23 -6.79 -6.51 40.66
C PRO A 23 -6.60 -5.02 40.37
N LYS A 24 -5.40 -4.48 40.62
CA LYS A 24 -5.01 -3.09 40.32
C LYS A 24 -5.55 -2.72 38.94
N SER A 25 -6.62 -1.95 38.91
CA SER A 25 -7.23 -1.49 37.67
C SER A 25 -6.17 -0.71 36.91
N ILE A 26 -5.78 -1.23 35.75
CA ILE A 26 -4.87 -0.54 34.81
C ILE A 26 -5.36 0.91 34.69
N PRO A 27 -4.51 1.93 34.96
CA PRO A 27 -4.97 3.31 35.04
C PRO A 27 -5.68 3.73 33.75
N LEU A 28 -6.83 4.39 33.89
CA LEU A 28 -7.69 4.79 32.77
C LEU A 28 -6.92 5.54 31.66
N GLN A 29 -5.86 6.26 32.05
CA GLN A 29 -4.97 7.00 31.15
C GLN A 29 -4.15 6.10 30.22
N SER A 30 -3.71 4.92 30.66
CA SER A 30 -3.01 3.98 29.77
C SER A 30 -3.97 3.29 28.82
N ARG A 31 -5.21 3.01 29.24
CA ARG A 31 -6.27 2.56 28.31
C ARG A 31 -6.66 3.62 27.29
N LEU A 32 -6.72 4.90 27.69
CA LEU A 32 -6.96 6.01 26.78
C LEU A 32 -5.79 6.25 25.82
N LYS A 33 -4.53 6.14 26.29
CA LYS A 33 -3.36 6.22 25.41
C LYS A 33 -3.26 5.03 24.47
N LEU A 34 -3.54 3.80 24.92
CA LEU A 34 -3.58 2.61 24.07
C LEU A 34 -4.68 2.72 23.03
N ASN A 35 -5.90 3.11 23.42
CA ASN A 35 -6.98 3.36 22.47
C ASN A 35 -6.66 4.52 21.54
N HIS A 36 -5.97 5.56 21.98
CA HIS A 36 -5.56 6.67 21.11
C HIS A 36 -4.45 6.26 20.15
N LEU A 37 -3.49 5.43 20.58
CA LEU A 37 -2.49 4.82 19.70
C LEU A 37 -3.15 3.85 18.72
N GLU A 38 -4.09 3.04 19.16
CA GLU A 38 -4.88 2.12 18.31
C GLU A 38 -5.77 2.90 17.34
N ASN A 39 -6.25 4.09 17.70
CA ASN A 39 -7.01 4.99 16.83
C ASN A 39 -6.09 5.84 15.91
N LEU A 40 -4.85 6.15 16.33
CA LEU A 40 -3.81 6.86 15.55
C LEU A 40 -3.13 5.93 14.53
N PHE A 41 -2.95 4.66 14.87
CA PHE A 41 -2.52 3.57 13.99
C PHE A 41 -3.69 2.90 13.25
N GLY A 42 -4.92 3.26 13.61
CA GLY A 42 -6.15 2.88 12.95
C GLY A 42 -6.65 1.52 13.43
N SER A 43 -7.89 1.51 13.92
CA SER A 43 -8.70 0.42 14.48
C SER A 43 -8.74 -0.93 13.70
N ASN A 44 -8.00 -1.10 12.61
CA ASN A 44 -7.96 -2.30 11.77
C ASN A 44 -6.54 -2.67 11.32
N TRP A 45 -5.49 -2.26 12.04
CA TRP A 45 -4.10 -2.58 11.67
C TRP A 45 -3.86 -4.10 11.63
N LEU A 46 -4.42 -4.85 12.58
CA LEU A 46 -4.31 -6.30 12.63
C LEU A 46 -5.01 -6.96 11.43
N VAL A 47 -6.18 -6.45 11.01
CA VAL A 47 -6.88 -6.93 9.81
C VAL A 47 -6.05 -6.68 8.55
N ARG A 48 -5.39 -5.51 8.46
CA ARG A 48 -4.49 -5.19 7.33
C ARG A 48 -3.31 -6.15 7.27
N ILE A 49 -2.63 -6.35 8.40
CA ILE A 49 -1.48 -7.28 8.47
C ILE A 49 -1.94 -8.70 8.18
N GLY A 50 -3.07 -9.14 8.72
CA GLY A 50 -3.62 -10.46 8.46
C GLY A 50 -3.88 -10.69 6.98
N VAL A 51 -4.47 -9.70 6.29
CA VAL A 51 -4.71 -9.79 4.85
C VAL A 51 -3.40 -9.87 4.05
N VAL A 52 -2.39 -9.07 4.40
CA VAL A 52 -1.05 -9.12 3.75
C VAL A 52 -0.34 -10.45 4.05
N ALA A 53 -0.39 -10.93 5.28
CA ALA A 53 0.20 -12.20 5.69
C ALA A 53 -0.47 -13.39 4.99
N ILE A 54 -1.80 -13.37 4.83
CA ILE A 54 -2.54 -14.36 4.05
C ILE A 54 -2.11 -14.30 2.58
N PHE A 55 -1.99 -13.11 2.00
CA PHE A 55 -1.52 -12.96 0.62
C PHE A 55 -0.14 -13.58 0.42
N ILE A 56 0.85 -13.17 1.22
CA ILE A 56 2.20 -13.69 1.16
C ILE A 56 2.22 -15.20 1.41
N GLY A 57 1.51 -15.67 2.44
CA GLY A 57 1.42 -17.09 2.78
C GLY A 57 0.87 -17.94 1.64
N ILE A 58 -0.20 -17.48 0.99
CA ILE A 58 -0.79 -18.19 -0.16
C ILE A 58 0.17 -18.21 -1.35
N SER A 59 0.82 -17.09 -1.67
CA SER A 59 1.79 -17.03 -2.77
C SER A 59 2.97 -17.98 -2.52
N PHE A 60 3.49 -18.01 -1.29
CA PHE A 60 4.57 -18.94 -0.91
C PHE A 60 4.13 -20.40 -0.92
N LEU A 61 2.93 -20.71 -0.43
CA LEU A 61 2.39 -22.07 -0.46
C LEU A 61 2.17 -22.57 -1.89
N MET A 62 1.67 -21.70 -2.77
CA MET A 62 1.54 -22.05 -4.18
C MET A 62 2.89 -22.29 -4.82
N LYS A 63 3.88 -21.42 -4.57
CA LYS A 63 5.26 -21.62 -5.04
C LYS A 63 5.83 -22.95 -4.54
N LEU A 64 5.71 -23.23 -3.24
CA LEU A 64 6.18 -24.48 -2.64
C LEU A 64 5.50 -25.71 -3.25
N ALA A 65 4.19 -25.66 -3.49
CA ALA A 65 3.44 -26.76 -4.10
C ALA A 65 3.89 -27.05 -5.54
N ILE A 66 4.35 -26.02 -6.25
CA ILE A 66 4.91 -26.13 -7.60
C ILE A 66 6.35 -26.65 -7.57
N ASP A 67 7.17 -26.14 -6.64
CA ASP A 67 8.60 -26.46 -6.54
C ASP A 67 8.83 -27.93 -6.10
N GLU A 68 7.94 -28.47 -5.25
CA GLU A 68 8.00 -29.85 -4.74
C GLU A 68 7.18 -30.85 -5.57
N ASP A 69 6.68 -30.45 -6.75
CA ASP A 69 5.84 -31.27 -7.65
C ASP A 69 4.61 -31.93 -6.96
N VAL A 70 4.11 -31.34 -5.87
CA VAL A 70 2.98 -31.88 -5.08
C VAL A 70 1.69 -31.87 -5.90
N LEU A 71 1.49 -30.81 -6.69
CA LEU A 71 0.34 -30.65 -7.58
C LEU A 71 0.83 -30.19 -8.96
N THR A 72 0.18 -30.70 -10.01
CA THR A 72 0.38 -30.14 -11.35
C THR A 72 -0.09 -28.69 -11.35
N GLN A 73 0.66 -27.84 -12.05
CA GLN A 73 0.40 -26.39 -12.06
C GLN A 73 -1.00 -26.05 -12.56
N GLU A 74 -1.49 -26.75 -13.60
CA GLU A 74 -2.83 -26.55 -14.13
C GLU A 74 -3.89 -26.78 -13.06
N LEU A 75 -3.73 -27.85 -12.27
CA LEU A 75 -4.65 -28.18 -11.19
C LEU A 75 -4.56 -27.15 -10.06
N LEU A 76 -3.35 -26.69 -9.73
CA LEU A 76 -3.13 -25.68 -8.69
C LEU A 76 -3.73 -24.32 -9.07
N VAL A 77 -3.52 -23.87 -10.31
CA VAL A 77 -4.10 -22.64 -10.85
C VAL A 77 -5.61 -22.75 -10.88
N LEU A 78 -6.17 -23.87 -11.37
CA LEU A 78 -7.61 -24.08 -11.42
C LEU A 78 -8.23 -24.12 -10.02
N ALA A 79 -7.62 -24.85 -9.09
CA ALA A 79 -8.08 -24.92 -7.70
C ALA A 79 -8.01 -23.56 -7.01
N GLY A 80 -6.94 -22.79 -7.25
CA GLY A 80 -6.77 -21.45 -6.72
C GLY A 80 -7.79 -20.46 -7.29
N MET A 81 -8.09 -20.54 -8.60
CA MET A 81 -9.13 -19.73 -9.24
C MET A 81 -10.54 -20.06 -8.70
N ILE A 82 -10.89 -21.35 -8.61
CA ILE A 82 -12.19 -21.79 -8.07
C ILE A 82 -12.32 -21.38 -6.61
N SER A 83 -11.30 -21.60 -5.79
CA SER A 83 -11.28 -21.23 -4.38
C SER A 83 -11.36 -19.72 -4.19
N GLY A 84 -10.64 -18.96 -5.02
CA GLY A 84 -10.64 -17.49 -4.99
C GLY A 84 -12.01 -16.91 -5.32
N ILE A 85 -12.65 -17.38 -6.40
CA ILE A 85 -14.03 -17.00 -6.75
C ILE A 85 -14.99 -17.41 -5.64
N GLY A 86 -14.87 -18.65 -5.13
CA GLY A 86 -15.68 -19.15 -4.03
C GLY A 86 -15.59 -18.26 -2.79
N PHE A 87 -14.39 -17.82 -2.42
CA PHE A 87 -14.16 -16.92 -1.29
C PHE A 87 -14.74 -15.52 -1.51
N LEU A 88 -14.67 -14.99 -2.73
CA LEU A 88 -15.32 -13.72 -3.08
C LEU A 88 -16.85 -13.83 -2.98
N VAL A 89 -17.43 -14.88 -3.55
CA VAL A 89 -18.87 -15.14 -3.53
C VAL A 89 -19.35 -15.35 -2.09
N LEU A 90 -18.71 -16.23 -1.33
CA LEU A 90 -19.04 -16.45 0.08
C LEU A 90 -18.88 -15.16 0.89
N GLY A 91 -17.83 -14.36 0.63
CA GLY A 91 -17.62 -13.07 1.28
C GLY A 91 -18.76 -12.09 0.98
N GLU A 92 -19.35 -12.15 -0.22
CA GLU A 92 -20.52 -11.37 -0.60
C GLU A 92 -21.81 -11.85 0.08
N LEU A 93 -22.04 -13.17 0.15
CA LEU A 93 -23.20 -13.74 0.84
C LEU A 93 -23.15 -13.45 2.35
N LEU A 94 -21.98 -13.54 2.97
CA LEU A 94 -21.81 -13.34 4.41
C LEU A 94 -21.79 -11.87 4.82
N TRP A 95 -21.70 -10.92 3.87
CA TRP A 95 -21.53 -9.50 4.18
C TRP A 95 -22.60 -8.94 5.13
N PHE A 96 -23.86 -9.26 4.90
CA PHE A 96 -24.98 -8.73 5.70
C PHE A 96 -25.06 -9.32 7.11
N ARG A 97 -24.50 -10.52 7.33
CA ARG A 97 -24.62 -11.25 8.61
C ARG A 97 -23.34 -11.20 9.44
N TYR A 98 -22.18 -11.18 8.78
CA TYR A 98 -20.85 -11.34 9.39
C TYR A 98 -19.79 -10.47 8.67
N PRO A 99 -19.83 -9.12 8.82
CA PRO A 99 -19.00 -8.20 8.04
C PRO A 99 -17.49 -8.39 8.24
N ILE A 100 -17.05 -8.76 9.45
CA ILE A 100 -15.64 -9.01 9.76
C ILE A 100 -15.11 -10.20 8.95
N TYR A 101 -15.84 -11.31 8.95
CA TYR A 101 -15.49 -12.51 8.20
C TYR A 101 -15.55 -12.26 6.69
N ALA A 102 -16.53 -11.50 6.22
CA ALA A 102 -16.66 -11.11 4.82
C ALA A 102 -15.44 -10.33 4.29
N HIS A 103 -14.83 -9.46 5.11
CA HIS A 103 -13.58 -8.78 4.72
C HIS A 103 -12.41 -9.76 4.58
N ALA A 104 -12.26 -10.67 5.54
CA ALA A 104 -11.20 -11.68 5.51
C ALA A 104 -11.36 -12.61 4.30
N LEU A 105 -12.57 -13.11 4.05
CA LEU A 105 -12.88 -13.97 2.91
C LEU A 105 -12.62 -13.26 1.58
N SER A 106 -13.10 -12.02 1.44
CA SER A 106 -12.86 -11.29 0.19
C SER A 106 -11.38 -10.93 -0.01
N GLY A 107 -10.65 -10.60 1.05
CA GLY A 107 -9.21 -10.37 0.97
C GLY A 107 -8.44 -11.64 0.57
N GLY A 108 -8.78 -12.78 1.18
CA GLY A 108 -8.21 -14.09 0.82
C GLY A 108 -8.58 -14.51 -0.60
N GLY A 109 -9.82 -14.25 -1.04
CA GLY A 109 -10.26 -14.52 -2.40
C GLY A 109 -9.48 -13.72 -3.44
N VAL A 110 -9.30 -12.41 -3.22
CA VAL A 110 -8.45 -11.56 -4.07
C VAL A 110 -7.01 -12.08 -4.09
N ALA A 111 -6.47 -12.45 -2.93
CA ALA A 111 -5.12 -12.99 -2.84
C ALA A 111 -4.90 -14.30 -3.60
N LEU A 112 -5.88 -15.22 -3.52
CA LEU A 112 -5.87 -16.47 -4.28
C LEU A 112 -5.89 -16.21 -5.78
N LEU A 113 -6.75 -15.30 -6.24
CA LEU A 113 -6.85 -14.97 -7.67
C LEU A 113 -5.55 -14.36 -8.20
N TYR A 114 -4.96 -13.40 -7.47
CA TYR A 114 -3.67 -12.83 -7.82
C TYR A 114 -2.57 -13.88 -7.89
N SER A 115 -2.45 -14.71 -6.85
CA SER A 115 -1.41 -15.74 -6.79
C SER A 115 -1.59 -16.79 -7.89
N SER A 116 -2.84 -17.17 -8.21
CA SER A 116 -3.15 -18.13 -9.26
C SER A 116 -2.83 -17.60 -10.65
N LEU A 117 -3.18 -16.35 -10.94
CA LEU A 117 -2.88 -15.70 -12.22
C LEU A 117 -1.38 -15.51 -12.42
N LEU A 118 -0.65 -15.10 -11.37
CA LEU A 118 0.80 -14.97 -11.42
C LEU A 118 1.49 -16.32 -11.63
N ALA A 119 1.03 -17.38 -10.96
CA ALA A 119 1.52 -18.74 -11.16
C ALA A 119 1.21 -19.26 -12.57
N ALA A 120 0.07 -18.90 -13.16
CA ALA A 120 -0.25 -19.25 -14.55
C ALA A 120 0.68 -18.55 -15.54
N LEU A 121 1.02 -17.29 -15.25
CA LEU A 121 1.92 -16.49 -16.07
C LEU A 121 3.37 -17.00 -16.01
N SER A 122 3.88 -17.40 -14.83
CA SER A 122 5.30 -17.76 -14.62
C SER A 122 5.82 -18.91 -15.49
N ARG A 123 4.99 -19.93 -15.80
CA ARG A 123 5.38 -21.00 -16.74
C ARG A 123 4.80 -20.85 -18.15
N GLY A 124 4.28 -19.66 -18.49
CA GLY A 124 3.74 -19.37 -19.82
C GLY A 124 2.46 -20.13 -20.17
N ALA A 125 1.68 -20.58 -19.18
CA ALA A 125 0.40 -21.26 -19.42
C ALA A 125 -0.68 -20.31 -19.96
N VAL A 126 -0.52 -19.00 -19.71
CA VAL A 126 -1.42 -17.93 -20.15
C VAL A 126 -0.61 -16.85 -20.83
N ASP A 127 -1.13 -16.32 -21.94
CA ASP A 127 -0.55 -15.18 -22.63
C ASP A 127 -0.43 -13.96 -21.70
N VAL A 128 0.66 -13.21 -21.83
CA VAL A 128 0.94 -12.07 -20.93
C VAL A 128 -0.17 -11.03 -20.96
N TRP A 129 -0.72 -10.72 -22.12
CA TRP A 129 -1.77 -9.71 -22.26
C TRP A 129 -3.06 -10.15 -21.58
N LEU A 130 -3.40 -11.43 -21.72
CA LEU A 130 -4.54 -12.02 -21.05
C LEU A 130 -4.36 -12.03 -19.52
N ALA A 131 -3.17 -12.40 -19.03
CA ALA A 131 -2.89 -12.40 -17.59
C ALA A 131 -2.93 -10.99 -17.00
N VAL A 132 -2.30 -10.00 -17.65
CA VAL A 132 -2.35 -8.59 -17.23
C VAL A 132 -3.79 -8.09 -17.21
N GLY A 133 -4.59 -8.41 -18.24
CA GLY A 133 -6.02 -8.05 -18.29
C GLY A 133 -6.82 -8.65 -17.14
N LEU A 134 -6.60 -9.93 -16.81
CA LEU A 134 -7.26 -10.61 -15.70
C LEU A 134 -6.82 -10.04 -14.34
N LEU A 135 -5.53 -9.72 -14.16
CA LEU A 135 -5.01 -9.10 -12.94
C LEU A 135 -5.61 -7.70 -12.73
N LEU A 136 -5.76 -6.92 -13.80
CA LEU A 136 -6.48 -5.64 -13.76
C LEU A 136 -7.96 -5.83 -13.40
N LEU A 137 -8.62 -6.85 -13.96
CA LEU A 137 -10.01 -7.17 -13.60
C LEU A 137 -10.13 -7.52 -12.11
N VAL A 138 -9.22 -8.33 -11.56
CA VAL A 138 -9.20 -8.65 -10.12
C VAL A 138 -8.97 -7.39 -9.28
N SER A 139 -8.09 -6.49 -9.72
CA SER A 139 -7.87 -5.19 -9.06
C SER A 139 -9.15 -4.35 -9.02
N LEU A 140 -9.85 -4.23 -10.15
CA LEU A 140 -11.11 -3.49 -10.27
C LEU A 140 -12.20 -4.10 -9.39
N ILE A 141 -12.31 -5.42 -9.35
CA ILE A 141 -13.23 -6.13 -8.44
C ILE A 141 -12.87 -5.78 -6.99
N SER A 142 -11.60 -5.89 -6.59
CA SER A 142 -11.15 -5.58 -5.23
C SER A 142 -11.46 -4.14 -4.81
N VAL A 143 -11.22 -3.18 -5.70
CA VAL A 143 -11.55 -1.77 -5.49
C VAL A 143 -13.07 -1.56 -5.42
N GLY A 144 -13.85 -2.20 -6.29
CA GLY A 144 -15.32 -2.15 -6.26
C GLY A 144 -15.89 -2.67 -4.94
N LEU A 145 -15.39 -3.80 -4.45
CA LEU A 145 -15.73 -4.31 -3.11
C LEU A 145 -15.29 -3.35 -2.00
N ALA A 146 -14.12 -2.73 -2.13
CA ALA A 146 -13.64 -1.74 -1.18
C ALA A 146 -14.58 -0.53 -1.07
N PHE A 147 -15.12 -0.05 -2.20
CA PHE A 147 -16.12 1.01 -2.22
C PHE A 147 -17.42 0.59 -1.54
N LYS A 148 -17.95 -0.58 -1.94
CA LYS A 148 -19.21 -1.11 -1.39
C LYS A 148 -19.16 -1.30 0.12
N ARG A 149 -18.02 -1.76 0.64
CA ARG A 149 -17.84 -2.14 2.04
C ARG A 149 -17.03 -1.13 2.85
N ASN A 150 -16.73 0.04 2.27
CA ASN A 150 -15.85 1.07 2.86
C ASN A 150 -14.55 0.50 3.45
N SER A 151 -13.95 -0.46 2.75
CA SER A 151 -12.86 -1.30 3.26
C SER A 151 -11.52 -0.91 2.65
N GLN A 152 -10.75 -0.13 3.39
CA GLN A 152 -9.40 0.25 2.96
C GLN A 152 -8.47 -0.94 2.65
N PRO A 153 -8.46 -2.06 3.43
CA PRO A 153 -7.60 -3.21 3.12
C PRO A 153 -7.84 -3.83 1.73
N LEU A 154 -9.09 -3.89 1.27
CA LEU A 154 -9.43 -4.42 -0.06
C LEU A 154 -8.93 -3.49 -1.19
N ALA A 155 -9.04 -2.17 -1.01
CA ALA A 155 -8.47 -1.23 -1.97
C ALA A 155 -6.94 -1.32 -1.98
N LEU A 156 -6.33 -1.52 -0.81
CA LEU A 156 -4.89 -1.71 -0.69
C LEU A 156 -4.43 -2.97 -1.43
N LEU A 157 -5.15 -4.08 -1.30
CA LEU A 157 -4.88 -5.30 -2.07
C LEU A 157 -5.00 -5.09 -3.58
N GLY A 158 -6.02 -4.36 -4.03
CA GLY A 158 -6.22 -4.09 -5.45
C GLY A 158 -5.07 -3.27 -6.05
N VAL A 159 -4.69 -2.19 -5.38
CA VAL A 159 -3.58 -1.33 -5.84
C VAL A 159 -2.23 -2.01 -5.65
N ALA A 160 -1.98 -2.62 -4.49
CA ALA A 160 -0.72 -3.32 -4.26
C ALA A 160 -0.56 -4.48 -5.23
N GLY A 161 -1.60 -5.29 -5.45
CA GLY A 161 -1.56 -6.38 -6.42
C GLY A 161 -1.37 -5.89 -7.85
N GLY A 162 -2.00 -4.77 -8.24
CA GLY A 162 -1.78 -4.15 -9.55
C GLY A 162 -0.35 -3.65 -9.72
N LEU A 163 0.15 -2.85 -8.78
CA LEU A 163 1.52 -2.32 -8.86
C LEU A 163 2.57 -3.44 -8.75
N LEU A 164 2.34 -4.43 -7.87
CA LEU A 164 3.29 -5.52 -7.64
C LEU A 164 3.26 -6.62 -8.71
N ALA A 165 2.20 -6.73 -9.51
CA ALA A 165 2.04 -7.83 -10.46
C ALA A 165 3.24 -8.04 -11.40
N PRO A 166 3.75 -7.01 -12.11
CA PRO A 166 4.94 -7.16 -12.95
C PRO A 166 6.19 -7.60 -12.15
N PHE A 167 6.34 -7.11 -10.92
CA PHE A 167 7.51 -7.39 -10.07
C PHE A 167 7.46 -8.78 -9.46
N LEU A 168 6.29 -9.22 -9.02
CA LEU A 168 6.08 -10.57 -8.53
C LEU A 168 6.32 -11.57 -9.65
N TYR A 169 5.89 -11.28 -10.88
CA TYR A 169 6.21 -12.13 -12.02
C TYR A 169 7.72 -12.28 -12.23
N ALA A 170 8.45 -11.16 -12.26
CA ALA A 170 9.90 -11.19 -12.42
C ALA A 170 10.58 -12.02 -11.32
N GLY A 171 10.25 -11.76 -10.05
CA GLY A 171 10.84 -12.49 -8.91
C GLY A 171 10.39 -13.95 -8.77
N ILE A 172 9.26 -14.36 -9.36
CA ILE A 172 8.77 -15.75 -9.36
C ILE A 172 9.43 -16.57 -10.48
N THR A 173 9.75 -15.95 -11.62
CA THR A 173 10.15 -16.68 -12.84
C THR A 173 11.65 -17.01 -12.82
N ASP A 174 12.52 -16.03 -12.62
CA ASP A 174 13.97 -16.22 -12.55
C ASP A 174 14.62 -15.00 -11.85
N PRO A 175 15.57 -15.15 -10.92
CA PRO A 175 16.36 -14.02 -10.43
C PRO A 175 17.07 -13.21 -11.53
N ASP A 176 17.36 -13.82 -12.69
CA ASP A 176 17.94 -13.14 -13.87
C ASP A 176 16.88 -12.71 -14.90
N PHE A 177 15.58 -12.74 -14.53
CA PHE A 177 14.50 -12.36 -15.42
C PHE A 177 14.49 -10.85 -15.66
N GLU A 178 14.91 -10.43 -16.86
CA GLU A 178 14.75 -9.05 -17.30
C GLU A 178 13.25 -8.72 -17.48
N ILE A 179 12.74 -7.72 -16.74
CA ILE A 179 11.31 -7.33 -16.77
C ILE A 179 10.86 -6.90 -18.18
N ASP A 180 11.78 -6.48 -19.03
CA ASP A 180 11.49 -6.11 -20.40
C ASP A 180 10.96 -7.28 -21.26
N LYS A 181 11.39 -8.51 -20.97
CA LYS A 181 10.95 -9.73 -21.67
C LYS A 181 9.48 -10.02 -21.40
N LEU A 182 8.98 -9.67 -20.20
CA LEU A 182 7.55 -9.79 -19.89
C LEU A 182 6.71 -9.01 -20.91
N PHE A 183 7.19 -7.86 -21.36
CA PHE A 183 6.44 -6.99 -22.27
C PHE A 183 6.94 -7.05 -23.72
N ALA A 184 7.53 -8.18 -24.13
CA ALA A 184 8.06 -8.39 -25.48
C ALA A 184 9.05 -7.29 -25.92
N GLY A 185 9.86 -6.76 -24.99
CA GLY A 185 10.83 -5.70 -25.25
C GLY A 185 10.20 -4.31 -25.44
N GLN A 186 8.90 -4.13 -25.15
CA GLN A 186 8.25 -2.83 -25.26
C GLN A 186 8.68 -1.88 -24.13
N LYS A 187 9.71 -1.08 -24.43
CA LYS A 187 10.32 -0.10 -23.54
C LYS A 187 9.38 0.89 -22.85
N TYR A 188 8.15 1.10 -23.32
CA TYR A 188 7.22 2.06 -22.71
C TYR A 188 6.07 1.39 -21.95
N PHE A 189 5.96 0.07 -22.02
CA PHE A 189 4.77 -0.60 -21.53
C PHE A 189 4.64 -0.50 -20.02
N LEU A 190 5.71 -0.80 -19.28
CA LEU A 190 5.67 -0.80 -17.80
C LEU A 190 5.33 0.58 -17.24
N ILE A 191 5.89 1.65 -17.82
CA ILE A 191 5.57 3.00 -17.38
C ILE A 191 4.12 3.39 -17.72
N ILE A 192 3.62 3.03 -18.91
CA ILE A 192 2.21 3.25 -19.28
C ILE A 192 1.30 2.47 -18.32
N TYR A 193 1.65 1.24 -17.99
CA TYR A 193 0.92 0.39 -17.04
C TYR A 193 0.81 1.05 -15.65
N VAL A 194 1.92 1.53 -15.10
CA VAL A 194 1.92 2.25 -13.81
C VAL A 194 1.06 3.50 -13.87
N LEU A 195 1.19 4.32 -14.93
CA LEU A 195 0.39 5.53 -15.11
C LEU A 195 -1.12 5.23 -15.20
N VAL A 196 -1.51 4.13 -15.86
CA VAL A 196 -2.91 3.68 -15.94
C VAL A 196 -3.43 3.27 -14.55
N ILE A 197 -2.62 2.57 -13.76
CA ILE A 197 -2.98 2.25 -12.37
C ILE A 197 -3.16 3.55 -11.56
N ASP A 198 -2.28 4.53 -11.74
CA ASP A 198 -2.37 5.80 -11.01
C ASP A 198 -3.61 6.62 -11.38
N LEU A 199 -4.12 6.52 -12.61
CA LEU A 199 -5.44 7.05 -12.96
C LEU A 199 -6.55 6.41 -12.11
N GLY A 200 -6.47 5.09 -11.92
CA GLY A 200 -7.37 4.36 -11.00
C GLY A 200 -7.20 4.82 -9.55
N VAL A 201 -5.96 5.02 -9.10
CA VAL A 201 -5.64 5.54 -7.75
C VAL A 201 -6.28 6.90 -7.53
N ILE A 202 -6.18 7.83 -8.50
CA ILE A 202 -6.84 9.14 -8.44
C ILE A 202 -8.33 8.95 -8.27
N ALA A 203 -8.96 8.13 -9.12
CA ALA A 203 -10.39 7.90 -9.05
C ALA A 203 -10.82 7.45 -7.63
N VAL A 204 -10.09 6.53 -6.99
CA VAL A 204 -10.37 6.12 -5.61
C VAL A 204 -10.14 7.26 -4.61
N ALA A 205 -9.00 7.93 -4.71
CA ALA A 205 -8.55 8.92 -3.74
C ALA A 205 -9.41 10.18 -3.73
N LEU A 206 -10.05 10.56 -4.85
CA LEU A 206 -11.01 11.67 -4.92
C LEU A 206 -12.27 11.41 -4.07
N PHE A 207 -12.69 10.14 -3.95
CA PHE A 207 -13.88 9.78 -3.16
C PHE A 207 -13.56 9.36 -1.72
N LYS A 208 -12.37 8.80 -1.46
CA LYS A 208 -11.98 8.22 -0.16
C LYS A 208 -10.60 8.72 0.29
N ASN A 209 -10.56 9.36 1.47
CA ASN A 209 -9.32 9.86 2.08
C ASN A 209 -8.58 8.79 2.89
N TRP A 210 -8.24 7.67 2.25
CA TRP A 210 -7.52 6.60 2.91
C TRP A 210 -6.00 6.86 2.87
N ARG A 211 -5.42 7.26 3.99
CA ARG A 211 -3.99 7.62 4.11
C ARG A 211 -3.05 6.53 3.59
N TRP A 212 -3.22 5.30 4.08
CA TRP A 212 -2.31 4.20 3.71
C TRP A 212 -2.48 3.75 2.25
N PHE A 213 -3.69 3.86 1.70
CA PHE A 213 -3.92 3.61 0.29
C PHE A 213 -3.06 4.55 -0.56
N LYS A 214 -3.16 5.86 -0.29
CA LYS A 214 -2.35 6.88 -0.97
C LYS A 214 -0.85 6.68 -0.78
N LEU A 215 -0.40 6.34 0.43
CA LEU A 215 1.02 6.07 0.71
C LEU A 215 1.56 4.89 -0.09
N VAL A 216 0.83 3.77 -0.10
CA VAL A 216 1.25 2.57 -0.85
C VAL A 216 1.24 2.84 -2.35
N SER A 217 0.26 3.59 -2.88
CA SER A 217 0.28 4.03 -4.27
C SER A 217 1.52 4.86 -4.60
N VAL A 218 1.81 5.90 -3.79
CA VAL A 218 2.98 6.76 -4.02
C VAL A 218 4.27 5.92 -4.03
N ILE A 219 4.51 5.14 -2.98
CA ILE A 219 5.74 4.34 -2.86
C ILE A 219 5.84 3.31 -3.99
N GLY A 220 4.74 2.60 -4.27
CA GLY A 220 4.70 1.55 -5.28
C GLY A 220 4.89 2.09 -6.70
N SER A 221 4.30 3.23 -7.05
CA SER A 221 4.44 3.81 -8.38
C SER A 221 5.83 4.39 -8.62
N TYR A 222 6.47 4.99 -7.61
CA TYR A 222 7.88 5.39 -7.70
C TYR A 222 8.84 4.20 -7.76
N ALA A 223 8.57 3.12 -7.02
CA ALA A 223 9.33 1.87 -7.15
C ALA A 223 9.19 1.29 -8.57
N GLY A 224 7.99 1.33 -9.14
CA GLY A 224 7.78 0.90 -10.52
C GLY A 224 8.47 1.77 -11.56
N PHE A 225 8.51 3.09 -11.36
CA PHE A 225 9.32 3.98 -12.19
C PHE A 225 10.81 3.66 -12.07
N ALA A 226 11.32 3.49 -10.85
CA ALA A 226 12.72 3.21 -10.59
C ALA A 226 13.19 1.93 -11.29
N LEU A 227 12.38 0.86 -11.21
CA LEU A 227 12.65 -0.40 -11.90
C LEU A 227 12.59 -0.25 -13.42
N TRP A 228 11.57 0.42 -13.94
CA TRP A 228 11.47 0.71 -15.36
C TRP A 228 12.66 1.52 -15.88
N PHE A 229 13.12 2.53 -15.13
CA PHE A 229 14.23 3.35 -15.55
C PHE A 229 15.55 2.57 -15.50
N GLY A 230 15.83 1.84 -14.41
CA GLY A 230 17.07 1.09 -14.25
C GLY A 230 17.26 -0.03 -15.29
N GLU A 231 16.20 -0.76 -15.66
CA GLU A 231 16.28 -1.86 -16.65
C GLU A 231 16.55 -1.38 -18.08
N TYR A 232 16.15 -0.16 -18.41
CA TYR A 232 16.21 0.35 -19.77
C TYR A 232 17.14 1.57 -19.96
N GLU A 233 17.78 2.04 -18.89
CA GLU A 233 18.84 3.04 -18.91
C GLU A 233 19.96 2.64 -19.88
N ASP A 234 20.41 1.40 -19.80
CA ASP A 234 21.45 0.83 -20.66
C ASP A 234 21.04 0.71 -22.14
N ARG A 235 19.73 0.84 -22.45
CA ARG A 235 19.16 0.63 -23.79
C ARG A 235 18.85 1.93 -24.56
N ASN A 236 19.59 3.00 -24.29
CA ASN A 236 19.43 4.33 -24.93
C ASN A 236 18.06 4.98 -24.68
N LEU A 237 17.55 4.94 -23.45
CA LEU A 237 16.38 5.75 -23.12
C LEU A 237 16.71 7.25 -23.15
N SER A 238 15.82 8.03 -23.75
CA SER A 238 15.95 9.49 -23.70
C SER A 238 15.72 9.97 -22.28
N ILE A 239 16.74 10.59 -21.68
CA ILE A 239 16.65 11.27 -20.36
C ILE A 239 15.45 12.23 -20.33
N GLY A 240 15.20 12.97 -21.42
CA GLY A 240 14.06 13.88 -21.53
C GLY A 240 12.71 13.16 -21.41
N PHE A 241 12.58 11.96 -21.97
CA PHE A 241 11.36 11.16 -21.82
C PHE A 241 11.21 10.64 -20.39
N ALA A 242 12.30 10.19 -19.75
CA ALA A 242 12.26 9.72 -18.36
C ALA A 242 11.82 10.84 -17.40
N ILE A 243 12.37 12.05 -17.54
CA ILE A 243 11.95 13.22 -16.75
C ILE A 243 10.49 13.57 -17.02
N PHE A 244 10.05 13.53 -18.28
CA PHE A 244 8.66 13.78 -18.65
C PHE A 244 7.73 12.77 -17.96
N ALA A 245 8.02 11.47 -18.07
CA ALA A 245 7.23 10.41 -17.45
C ALA A 245 7.20 10.54 -15.91
N LEU A 246 8.34 10.82 -15.29
CA LEU A 246 8.46 11.07 -13.85
C LEU A 246 7.64 12.27 -13.40
N THR A 247 7.59 13.32 -14.23
CA THR A 247 6.81 14.54 -13.95
C THR A 247 5.32 14.29 -14.09
N VAL A 248 4.89 13.55 -15.12
CA VAL A 248 3.48 13.11 -15.26
C VAL A 248 3.07 12.26 -14.04
N LEU A 249 3.91 11.30 -13.66
CA LEU A 249 3.71 10.47 -12.47
C LEU A 249 3.53 11.32 -11.21
N PHE A 250 4.42 12.29 -10.97
CA PHE A 250 4.32 13.23 -9.86
C PHE A 250 2.98 13.96 -9.84
N PHE A 251 2.50 14.47 -10.98
CA PHE A 251 1.23 15.19 -11.05
C PHE A 251 0.02 14.30 -10.80
N LEU A 252 0.01 13.06 -11.31
CA LEU A 252 -1.05 12.11 -11.05
C LEU A 252 -1.16 11.79 -9.56
N LEU A 253 -0.04 11.46 -8.92
CA LEU A 253 0.02 11.17 -7.50
C LEU A 253 -0.27 12.41 -6.65
N PHE A 254 0.21 13.59 -7.05
CA PHE A 254 -0.10 14.84 -6.38
C PHE A 254 -1.61 15.12 -6.38
N LEU A 255 -2.28 14.90 -7.52
CA LEU A 255 -3.73 15.04 -7.63
C LEU A 255 -4.47 14.00 -6.77
N SER A 256 -4.00 12.76 -6.74
CA SER A 256 -4.54 11.72 -5.84
C SER A 256 -4.45 12.14 -4.37
N VAL A 257 -3.30 12.69 -3.95
CA VAL A 257 -3.06 13.02 -2.55
C VAL A 257 -3.82 14.27 -2.10
N SER A 258 -3.78 15.32 -2.93
CA SER A 258 -4.30 16.65 -2.62
C SER A 258 -5.75 16.83 -3.04
N GLY A 259 -6.21 16.11 -4.07
CA GLY A 259 -7.50 16.32 -4.72
C GLY A 259 -8.69 16.17 -3.77
N PHE A 260 -8.66 15.18 -2.87
CA PHE A 260 -9.71 15.01 -1.86
C PHE A 260 -9.90 16.26 -0.98
N HIS A 261 -8.81 16.80 -0.45
CA HIS A 261 -8.84 17.94 0.47
C HIS A 261 -9.18 19.24 -0.26
N LEU A 262 -8.68 19.40 -1.49
CA LEU A 262 -8.95 20.55 -2.33
C LEU A 262 -10.42 20.62 -2.75
N ILE A 263 -11.01 19.50 -3.18
CA ILE A 263 -12.41 19.44 -3.61
C ILE A 263 -13.36 19.59 -2.41
N ARG A 264 -13.06 18.92 -1.29
CA ARG A 264 -13.94 18.95 -0.12
C ARG A 264 -13.71 20.14 0.82
N ARG A 265 -12.70 20.98 0.55
CA ARG A 265 -12.32 22.14 1.36
C ARG A 265 -12.08 21.78 2.83
N LEU A 266 -11.37 20.68 3.05
CA LEU A 266 -11.05 20.19 4.39
C LEU A 266 -9.59 20.49 4.72
N SER A 267 -9.34 20.99 5.93
CA SER A 267 -7.98 21.15 6.44
C SER A 267 -7.37 19.76 6.71
N PRO A 268 -6.26 19.38 6.05
CA PRO A 268 -5.62 18.10 6.32
C PRO A 268 -5.08 18.07 7.74
N LYS A 269 -5.23 16.93 8.43
CA LYS A 269 -4.55 16.71 9.70
C LYS A 269 -3.06 16.51 9.43
N ALA A 270 -2.20 16.76 10.42
CA ALA A 270 -0.74 16.67 10.25
C ALA A 270 -0.26 15.36 9.60
N LEU A 271 -0.88 14.22 9.95
CA LEU A 271 -0.53 12.91 9.39
C LEU A 271 -1.07 12.66 7.97
N ASP A 272 -2.10 13.38 7.53
CA ASP A 272 -2.68 13.22 6.18
C ASP A 272 -1.83 13.89 5.10
N VAL A 273 -0.89 14.74 5.51
CA VAL A 273 0.12 15.38 4.65
C VAL A 273 1.26 14.42 4.29
N SER A 274 1.43 13.32 5.03
CA SER A 274 2.54 12.36 4.83
C SER A 274 2.67 11.86 3.39
N PRO A 275 1.62 11.37 2.69
CA PRO A 275 1.77 10.97 1.29
C PRO A 275 2.15 12.12 0.35
N MET A 276 1.83 13.37 0.70
CA MET A 276 2.19 14.55 -0.11
C MET A 276 3.69 14.81 -0.01
N VAL A 277 4.22 14.72 1.22
CA VAL A 277 5.66 14.83 1.48
C VAL A 277 6.43 13.71 0.79
N TRP A 278 5.96 12.46 0.89
CA TRP A 278 6.61 11.33 0.21
C TRP A 278 6.61 11.48 -1.31
N ASN A 279 5.49 11.93 -1.90
CA ASN A 279 5.43 12.20 -3.33
C ASN A 279 6.46 13.24 -3.77
N ALA A 280 6.57 14.33 -3.00
CA ALA A 280 7.53 15.39 -3.27
C ALA A 280 8.99 14.94 -3.10
N LEU A 281 9.29 14.24 -2.01
CA LEU A 281 10.63 13.76 -1.71
C LEU A 281 11.11 12.76 -2.76
N LEU A 282 10.29 11.75 -3.09
CA LEU A 282 10.67 10.73 -4.07
C LEU A 282 10.84 11.32 -5.47
N TYR A 283 10.00 12.26 -5.88
CA TYR A 283 10.17 12.99 -7.13
C TYR A 283 11.54 13.68 -7.22
N VAL A 284 11.91 14.44 -6.18
CA VAL A 284 13.17 15.18 -6.16
C VAL A 284 14.36 14.21 -6.10
N ILE A 285 14.31 13.19 -5.25
CA ILE A 285 15.39 12.21 -5.11
C ILE A 285 15.63 11.48 -6.44
N ILE A 286 14.57 10.94 -7.07
CA ILE A 286 14.72 10.17 -8.30
C ILE A 286 15.11 11.09 -9.46
N SER A 287 14.51 12.28 -9.58
CA SER A 287 14.90 13.22 -10.64
C SER A 287 16.35 13.68 -10.51
N TYR A 288 16.78 14.07 -9.32
CA TYR A 288 18.12 14.61 -9.08
C TYR A 288 19.19 13.52 -9.10
N ALA A 289 19.02 12.47 -8.30
CA ALA A 289 20.09 11.51 -8.00
C ALA A 289 20.16 10.36 -9.01
N TRP A 290 19.08 10.07 -9.75
CA TRP A 290 19.07 8.95 -10.70
C TRP A 290 18.96 9.43 -12.13
N VAL A 291 17.98 10.28 -12.45
CA VAL A 291 17.73 10.65 -13.85
C VAL A 291 18.68 11.75 -14.36
N LEU A 292 19.03 12.72 -13.52
CA LEU A 292 19.85 13.88 -13.89
C LEU A 292 21.32 13.80 -13.46
N ASP A 293 21.70 12.75 -12.70
CA ASP A 293 23.09 12.54 -12.23
C ASP A 293 23.90 11.62 -13.14
N GLN A 294 23.34 11.11 -14.23
CA GLN A 294 24.08 10.27 -15.17
C GLN A 294 25.27 11.01 -15.79
N GLU A 295 26.45 10.40 -15.67
CA GLU A 295 27.78 10.91 -16.09
C GLU A 295 27.87 11.34 -17.57
N THR A 296 26.88 10.99 -18.39
CA THR A 296 26.88 11.19 -19.85
C THR A 296 26.28 12.51 -20.32
N GLY A 297 25.67 13.33 -19.45
CA GLY A 297 24.93 14.53 -19.86
C GLY A 297 25.26 15.82 -19.09
N ASN A 298 25.47 16.91 -19.82
CA ASN A 298 25.61 18.30 -19.33
C ASN A 298 24.32 18.87 -18.66
N PHE A 299 23.54 18.04 -17.95
CA PHE A 299 22.25 18.40 -17.35
C PHE A 299 22.37 18.96 -15.92
N GLU A 300 23.58 19.24 -15.44
CA GLU A 300 23.81 19.86 -14.13
C GLU A 300 22.99 21.16 -13.95
N ASN A 301 22.90 21.97 -15.01
CA ASN A 301 22.11 23.20 -15.04
C ASN A 301 20.59 22.98 -14.98
N TRP A 302 20.10 21.78 -15.28
CA TRP A 302 18.68 21.44 -15.35
C TRP A 302 18.16 20.86 -14.03
N ARG A 303 19.05 20.54 -13.09
CA ARG A 303 18.74 19.99 -11.76
C ARG A 303 17.85 20.89 -10.90
N ALA A 304 17.87 22.19 -11.16
CA ALA A 304 17.02 23.14 -10.44
C ALA A 304 15.54 23.08 -10.88
N ILE A 305 15.25 22.63 -12.12
CA ILE A 305 13.91 22.70 -12.72
C ILE A 305 12.88 21.85 -11.94
N PRO A 306 13.14 20.57 -11.60
CA PRO A 306 12.19 19.75 -10.84
C PRO A 306 11.85 20.38 -9.48
N THR A 307 12.86 20.89 -8.77
CA THR A 307 12.70 21.51 -7.45
C THR A 307 11.89 22.81 -7.52
N PHE A 308 12.15 23.66 -8.52
CA PHE A 308 11.36 24.88 -8.73
C PHE A 308 9.91 24.56 -9.11
N GLY A 309 9.68 23.59 -10.01
CA GLY A 309 8.34 23.13 -10.37
C GLY A 309 7.57 22.59 -9.16
N LEU A 310 8.26 21.85 -8.28
CA LEU A 310 7.69 21.36 -7.04
C LEU A 310 7.28 22.50 -6.09
N GLY A 311 8.13 23.51 -5.92
CA GLY A 311 7.80 24.69 -5.11
C GLY A 311 6.58 25.44 -5.64
N ILE A 312 6.53 25.69 -6.95
CA ILE A 312 5.42 26.39 -7.61
C ILE A 312 4.11 25.63 -7.42
N THR A 313 4.10 24.31 -7.64
CA THR A 313 2.88 23.49 -7.53
C THR A 313 2.31 23.47 -6.11
N HIS A 314 3.17 23.35 -5.09
CA HIS A 314 2.73 23.38 -3.70
C HIS A 314 2.27 24.78 -3.28
N LEU A 315 2.95 25.85 -3.71
CA LEU A 315 2.53 27.23 -3.46
C LEU A 315 1.19 27.55 -4.11
N LEU A 316 0.95 27.09 -5.35
CA LEU A 316 -0.32 27.26 -6.04
C LEU A 316 -1.46 26.58 -5.28
N VAL A 317 -1.27 25.36 -4.79
CA VAL A 317 -2.30 24.68 -3.98
C VAL A 317 -2.51 25.37 -2.64
N ALA A 318 -1.46 25.82 -1.98
CA ALA A 318 -1.57 26.59 -0.73
C ALA A 318 -2.36 27.89 -0.95
N TYR A 319 -2.07 28.62 -2.03
CA TYR A 319 -2.77 29.84 -2.43
C TYR A 319 -4.24 29.59 -2.77
N LEU A 320 -4.53 28.57 -3.58
CA LEU A 320 -5.90 28.17 -3.92
C LEU A 320 -6.68 27.78 -2.67
N SER A 321 -6.06 27.02 -1.76
CA SER A 321 -6.69 26.64 -0.49
C SER A 321 -6.96 27.84 0.40
N PHE A 322 -6.05 28.81 0.48
CA PHE A 322 -6.23 30.04 1.27
C PHE A 322 -7.37 30.90 0.72
N ARG A 323 -7.38 31.16 -0.60
CA ARG A 323 -8.42 31.97 -1.26
C ARG A 323 -9.81 31.35 -1.16
N THR A 324 -9.90 30.03 -1.13
CA THR A 324 -11.16 29.28 -1.15
C THR A 324 -11.78 29.09 0.24
N ASN A 325 -11.01 29.35 1.31
CA ASN A 325 -11.45 29.30 2.71
C ASN A 325 -11.82 30.68 3.30
N GLN A 326 -11.67 31.76 2.53
CA GLN A 326 -12.28 33.06 2.80
C GLN A 326 -13.69 33.10 2.22
#